data_AF-A0A2H0WK58-F1
#
_entry.id   AF-A0A2H0WK58-F1
#
_cell.length_a   1.000
_cell.length_b   1.000
_cell.length_c   1.000
_cell.angle_alpha   90.00
_cell.angle_beta   90.00
_cell.angle_gamma   90.00
#
_symmetry.space_group_name_H-M   'P 1'
#
loop_
_entity.id
_entity.type
_entity.pdbx_description
1 polymer ?
#
loop_
_entity_poly.entity_id
_entity_poly.type
_entity_poly.pdbx_seq_one_letter_code
_entity_poly.pdbx_strand_id
1 'polypeptide(L)'
;MAKSLGQTLAICEYLIELSAFSKNAVILDPFMGSGTTAIAAKKLGKNYIGIDANEKYVKISERRIKELDKKPDLFKAVEKEERRKLQIELQVI
;
A
#
# COMPACT_ATOMS: atom_id res chain seq x y z
N MET A 1 16.08 -10.92 8.60
CA MET A 1 15.45 -9.70 9.17
C MET A 1 14.69 -8.91 8.10
N ALA A 2 13.86 -9.56 7.28
CA ALA A 2 13.12 -8.95 6.16
C ALA A 2 11.63 -9.34 6.12
N LYS A 3 11.11 -9.99 7.18
CA LYS A 3 9.74 -10.53 7.22
C LYS A 3 8.68 -9.57 7.80
N SER A 4 9.06 -8.40 8.35
CA SER A 4 8.11 -7.50 9.02
C SER A 4 7.52 -6.38 8.16
N LEU A 5 8.16 -5.99 7.03
CA LEU A 5 7.74 -4.81 6.26
C LEU A 5 6.43 -5.00 5.48
N GLY A 6 6.08 -6.24 5.12
CA GLY A 6 4.87 -6.55 4.35
C GLY A 6 3.58 -6.62 5.18
N GLN A 7 3.67 -6.95 6.47
CA GLN A 7 2.50 -7.18 7.32
C GLN A 7 1.72 -5.88 7.60
N THR A 8 2.42 -4.78 7.88
CA THR A 8 1.79 -3.49 8.17
C THR A 8 1.08 -2.91 6.95
N LEU A 9 1.65 -3.10 5.75
CA LEU A 9 1.03 -2.64 4.50
C LEU A 9 -0.29 -3.38 4.23
N ALA A 10 -0.30 -4.71 4.38
CA ALA A 10 -1.49 -5.53 4.18
C ALA A 10 -2.64 -5.13 5.14
N ILE A 11 -2.31 -4.78 6.39
CA ILE A 11 -3.32 -4.30 7.35
C ILE A 11 -3.91 -2.97 6.89
N CYS A 12 -3.09 -2.02 6.43
CA CYS A 12 -3.61 -0.75 5.90
C CYS A 12 -4.50 -0.97 4.67
N GLU A 13 -4.11 -1.86 3.75
CA GLU A 13 -4.93 -2.22 2.59
C GLU A 13 -6.30 -2.77 3.03
N TYR A 14 -6.29 -3.75 3.93
CA TYR A 14 -7.50 -4.37 4.48
C TYR A 14 -8.44 -3.36 5.16
N LEU A 15 -7.90 -2.48 6.00
CA LEU A 15 -8.69 -1.45 6.69
C LEU A 15 -9.31 -0.44 5.71
N ILE A 16 -8.58 -0.06 4.66
CA ILE A 16 -9.10 0.84 3.62
C ILE A 16 -10.23 0.16 2.85
N GLU A 17 -10.07 -1.10 2.45
CA GLU A 17 -11.12 -1.84 1.73
C GLU A 17 -12.41 -2.00 2.56
N LEU A 18 -12.28 -2.21 3.88
CA LEU A 18 -13.41 -2.35 4.79
C LEU A 18 -14.13 -1.04 5.13
N SER A 19 -13.50 0.12 4.92
CA SER A 19 -14.04 1.41 5.40
C SER A 19 -14.26 2.45 4.30
N ALA A 20 -13.60 2.33 3.15
CA ALA A 20 -13.58 3.34 2.09
C ALA A 20 -14.26 2.85 0.80
N PHE A 21 -15.57 2.63 0.86
CA PHE A 21 -16.35 2.07 -0.26
C PHE A 21 -16.50 3.01 -1.46
N SER A 22 -16.50 4.33 -1.24
CA SER A 22 -16.62 5.29 -2.33
C SER A 22 -15.41 5.23 -3.26
N LYS A 23 -15.67 5.25 -4.57
CA LYS A 23 -14.62 5.33 -5.59
C LYS A 23 -13.74 6.59 -5.41
N ASN A 24 -14.30 7.66 -4.86
CA ASN A 24 -13.63 8.93 -4.63
C ASN A 24 -13.28 9.17 -3.15
N ALA A 25 -13.29 8.12 -2.32
CA ALA A 25 -12.90 8.23 -0.92
C ALA A 25 -11.49 8.80 -0.77
N VAL A 26 -11.31 9.64 0.26
CA VAL A 26 -10.02 10.23 0.63
C VAL A 26 -9.62 9.66 1.98
N ILE A 27 -8.46 9.01 2.03
CA ILE A 27 -7.90 8.45 3.27
C ILE A 27 -7.08 9.53 3.97
N LEU A 28 -7.49 9.94 5.16
CA LEU A 28 -6.75 10.87 6.00
C LEU A 28 -5.90 10.10 7.01
N ASP A 29 -4.59 10.36 7.02
CA ASP A 29 -3.67 9.89 8.04
C ASP A 29 -3.02 11.09 8.75
N PRO A 30 -3.46 11.43 9.99
CA PRO A 30 -2.89 12.56 10.74
C PRO A 30 -1.52 12.26 11.36
N PHE A 31 -1.02 11.03 11.23
CA PHE A 31 0.27 10.58 11.78
C PHE A 31 1.03 9.77 10.72
N MET A 32 1.24 10.38 9.55
CA MET A 32 1.71 9.73 8.33
C MET A 32 3.02 8.94 8.51
N GLY A 33 3.92 9.41 9.39
CA GLY A 33 5.18 8.76 9.68
C GLY A 33 5.93 8.41 8.41
N SER A 34 6.19 7.12 8.22
CA SER A 34 6.96 6.65 7.07
C SER A 34 6.15 6.51 5.76
N GLY A 35 4.83 6.72 5.75
CA GLY A 35 4.03 6.74 4.51
C GLY A 35 3.22 5.47 4.20
N THR A 36 3.13 4.48 5.09
CA THR A 36 2.49 3.17 4.77
C THR A 36 1.02 3.31 4.35
N THR A 37 0.23 4.17 5.01
CA THR A 37 -1.18 4.42 4.66
C THR A 37 -1.34 5.00 3.27
N ALA A 38 -0.48 5.94 2.88
CA ALA A 38 -0.47 6.55 1.55
C ALA A 38 -0.09 5.54 0.47
N ILE A 39 0.86 4.65 0.76
CA ILE A 39 1.24 3.56 -0.15
C ILE A 39 0.07 2.60 -0.37
N ALA A 40 -0.60 2.18 0.72
CA ALA A 40 -1.78 1.33 0.64
C ALA A 40 -2.92 1.99 -0.15
N ALA A 41 -3.26 3.25 0.17
CA ALA A 41 -4.27 4.02 -0.53
C ALA A 41 -3.95 4.14 -2.03
N LYS A 42 -2.70 4.48 -2.38
CA LYS A 42 -2.26 4.60 -3.77
C LYS A 42 -2.36 3.26 -4.52
N LYS A 43 -1.95 2.15 -3.90
CA LYS A 43 -2.05 0.80 -4.50
C LYS A 43 -3.51 0.42 -4.76
N LEU A 44 -4.43 0.76 -3.84
CA LEU A 44 -5.87 0.53 -3.97
C LEU A 44 -6.59 1.58 -4.86
N GLY A 45 -5.85 2.50 -5.47
CA GLY A 45 -6.43 3.55 -6.32
C GLY A 45 -7.28 4.58 -5.57
N LYS A 46 -7.04 4.77 -4.27
CA LYS A 46 -7.72 5.77 -3.42
C LYS A 46 -6.91 7.07 -3.32
N ASN A 47 -7.62 8.18 -3.14
CA ASN A 47 -6.99 9.45 -2.78
C ASN A 47 -6.56 9.42 -1.31
N TYR A 48 -5.55 10.21 -0.96
CA TYR A 48 -5.08 10.30 0.44
C TYR A 48 -4.56 11.70 0.78
N ILE A 49 -4.59 12.02 2.07
CA ILE A 49 -3.96 13.19 2.68
C ILE A 49 -3.18 12.68 3.90
N GLY A 50 -1.87 12.93 3.92
CA GLY A 50 -1.00 12.57 5.03
C GLY A 50 -0.47 13.82 5.73
N ILE A 51 -0.54 13.84 7.06
CA ILE A 51 0.01 14.90 7.90
C ILE A 51 0.99 14.26 8.89
N ASP A 52 2.12 14.92 9.13
CA ASP A 52 3.02 14.56 10.23
C ASP A 52 3.69 15.83 10.77
N ALA A 53 3.85 15.91 12.09
CA ALA A 53 4.50 17.06 12.72
C ALA A 53 6.03 17.06 12.50
N ASN A 54 6.61 15.91 12.17
CA ASN A 54 8.05 15.76 11.98
C ASN A 54 8.41 15.82 10.49
N GLU A 55 9.05 16.92 10.10
CA GLU A 55 9.49 17.17 8.72
C GLU A 55 10.37 16.04 8.15
N LYS A 56 11.16 15.36 8.99
CA LYS A 56 11.98 14.22 8.55
C LYS A 56 11.09 13.06 8.07
N TYR A 57 10.00 12.78 8.77
CA TYR A 57 9.05 11.74 8.38
C TYR A 57 8.28 12.13 7.12
N VAL A 58 7.90 13.39 6.98
CA VAL A 58 7.31 13.93 5.73
C VAL A 58 8.25 13.68 4.54
N LYS A 59 9.54 14.02 4.65
CA LYS A 59 10.52 13.78 3.58
C LYS A 59 10.69 12.29 3.25
N ILE A 60 10.66 11.42 4.26
CA ILE A 60 10.76 9.97 4.07
C ILE A 60 9.51 9.43 3.35
N SER A 61 8.32 9.84 3.77
CA SER A 61 7.06 9.39 3.16
C SER A 61 6.96 9.86 1.71
N GLU A 62 7.24 11.14 1.43
CA GLU A 62 7.28 11.68 0.06
C GLU A 62 8.23 10.91 -0.85
N ARG A 63 9.46 10.63 -0.37
CA ARG A 63 10.43 9.86 -1.15
C ARG A 63 9.90 8.46 -1.46
N ARG A 64 9.38 7.74 -0.48
CA ARG A 64 8.85 6.38 -0.66
C ARG A 64 7.68 6.36 -1.64
N ILE A 65 6.78 7.34 -1.55
CA ILE A 65 5.64 7.48 -2.46
C ILE A 65 6.12 7.77 -3.89
N LYS A 66 7.08 8.69 -4.08
CA LYS A 66 7.66 9.01 -5.40
C LYS A 66 8.40 7.82 -6.03
N GLU A 67 9.03 6.96 -5.22
CA GLU A 67 9.69 5.75 -5.72
C GLU A 67 8.69 4.76 -6.34
N LEU A 68 7.43 4.74 -5.89
CA LEU A 68 6.37 3.90 -6.48
C LEU A 68 5.94 4.40 -7.86
N ASP A 69 5.90 5.72 -8.08
CA ASP A 69 5.59 6.29 -9.40
C ASP A 69 6.62 5.90 -10.47
N LYS A 70 7.88 5.71 -10.05
CA LYS A 70 8.97 5.26 -10.92
C LYS A 70 8.94 3.75 -11.19
N LYS A 71 8.20 2.98 -10.40
CA LYS A 71 8.11 1.51 -10.48
C LYS A 71 6.64 1.07 -10.36
N PRO A 72 5.77 1.39 -11.33
CA PRO A 72 4.35 1.05 -11.26
C PRO A 72 4.10 -0.48 -11.21
N ASP A 73 5.06 -1.29 -11.68
CA ASP A 73 4.96 -2.76 -11.69
C ASP A 73 5.44 -3.43 -10.38
N LEU A 74 5.85 -2.65 -9.36
CA LEU A 74 6.33 -3.22 -8.09
C LEU A 74 5.28 -4.10 -7.39
N PHE A 75 3.99 -3.79 -7.59
CA PHE A 75 2.88 -4.54 -7.01
C PHE A 75 2.35 -5.65 -7.92
N LYS A 76 2.50 -5.51 -9.25
CA LYS A 76 2.04 -6.52 -10.21
C LYS A 76 2.83 -7.83 -10.14
N ALA A 77 4.12 -7.76 -9.77
CA ALA A 77 4.95 -8.94 -9.62
C ALA A 77 4.43 -9.88 -8.52
N VAL A 78 3.98 -9.32 -7.39
CA VAL A 78 3.43 -10.07 -6.26
C VAL A 78 2.09 -10.69 -6.64
N GLU A 79 1.18 -9.91 -7.25
CA GLU A 79 -0.12 -10.41 -7.71
C GLU A 79 0.01 -11.53 -8.75
N LYS A 80 1.02 -11.45 -9.63
CA LYS A 80 1.28 -12.47 -10.66
C LYS A 80 1.80 -13.76 -10.04
N GLU A 81 2.66 -13.68 -9.04
CA GLU A 81 3.19 -14.84 -8.30
C GLU A 81 2.08 -15.55 -7.51
N GLU A 82 1.22 -14.80 -6.82
CA GLU A 82 0.08 -15.32 -6.06
C GLU A 82 -0.97 -15.94 -6.98
N ARG A 83 -1.34 -15.27 -8.09
CA ARG A 83 -2.22 -15.86 -9.13
C ARG A 83 -1.64 -17.15 -9.70
N ARG A 84 -0.32 -17.19 -9.94
CA ARG A 84 0.35 -18.39 -10.47
C ARG A 84 0.31 -19.54 -9.47
N LYS A 85 0.51 -19.29 -8.17
CA LYS A 85 0.38 -20.31 -7.12
C LYS A 85 -1.05 -20.85 -7.00
N LEU A 86 -2.05 -19.96 -6.98
CA LEU A 86 -3.46 -20.34 -6.96
C LEU A 86 -3.86 -21.19 -8.19
N GLN A 87 -3.36 -20.82 -9.38
CA GLN A 87 -3.59 -21.61 -10.60
C GLN A 87 -2.94 -22.99 -10.55
N ILE A 88 -1.75 -23.13 -9.97
CA ILE A 88 -1.08 -24.42 -9.80
C ILE A 88 -1.87 -25.29 -8.80
N GLU A 89 -2.29 -24.73 -7.67
CA GLU A 89 -3.11 -25.48 -6.69
C GLU A 89 -4.43 -25.97 -7.30
N LEU A 90 -5.13 -25.12 -8.07
CA LEU A 90 -6.35 -25.51 -8.77
C LEU A 90 -6.16 -26.59 -9.86
N GLN A 91 -4.95 -26.76 -10.40
CA GLN A 91 -4.64 -27.79 -11.39
C GLN A 91 -4.30 -29.17 -10.80
N VAL A 92 -4.06 -29.24 -9.49
CA VAL A 92 -3.66 -30.47 -8.78
C VAL A 92 -4.84 -31.10 -8.01
N ILE A 93 -6.00 -30.44 -8.01
CA ILE A 93 -7.29 -30.94 -7.48
C ILE A 93 -8.12 -31.48 -8.63
#